data_AF-A0A0V0RZ96-F1
#
_entry.id   AF-A0A0V0RZ96-F1
#
_cell.length_a   1.000
_cell.length_b   1.000
_cell.length_c   1.000
_cell.angle_alpha   90.00
_cell.angle_beta   90.00
_cell.angle_gamma   90.00
#
_symmetry.space_group_name_H-M   'P 1'
#
loop_
_entity.id
_entity.type
_entity.pdbx_description
1 polymer ?
#
loop_
_entity_poly.entity_id
_entity_poly.type
_entity_poly.pdbx_seq_one_letter_code
_entity_poly.pdbx_strand_id
1 'polypeptide(L)'
;MKIYLISHPLSKRSAEYKRIVKYARNTHALTHDTYTLQIENIFSVDRSGELERYAEFKKLHNRMLLWHGSRLSNFVGIISQGLRIAPPESLTSGHMFGKGIYFADMVSKSANYCNATPADPYGLLLLCEVALGDMYELTESEFLTKLPRGKHSVKGLGMNVPNPAQVEIIDDGVVVPLGKAVQSNIKESHLQYNEYIIYNVKQMNIKYLVKVKFQFK
;
A
#
# COMPACT_ATOMS: atom_id res chain seq x y z
N MET A 1 26.15 -7.24 -3.72
CA MET A 1 24.70 -7.53 -3.59
C MET A 1 24.12 -7.60 -5.00
N LYS A 2 23.68 -8.78 -5.48
CA LYS A 2 23.05 -8.87 -6.80
C LYS A 2 21.58 -8.44 -6.66
N ILE A 3 21.20 -7.37 -7.34
CA ILE A 3 19.81 -6.89 -7.40
C ILE A 3 19.14 -7.66 -8.53
N TYR A 4 18.28 -8.63 -8.19
CA TYR A 4 17.47 -9.37 -9.16
C TYR A 4 16.07 -8.75 -9.27
N LEU A 5 16.06 -7.45 -9.63
CA LEU A 5 14.85 -6.70 -9.95
C LEU A 5 14.82 -6.50 -11.46
N ILE A 6 13.79 -7.02 -12.10
CA ILE A 6 13.44 -6.63 -13.46
C ILE A 6 12.37 -5.56 -13.33
N SER A 7 12.68 -4.34 -13.77
CA SER A 7 11.70 -3.25 -13.79
C SER A 7 11.62 -2.63 -15.17
N HIS A 8 10.41 -2.51 -15.71
CA HIS A 8 10.19 -1.91 -17.01
C HIS A 8 9.39 -0.63 -16.85
N PRO A 9 9.84 0.51 -17.43
CA PRO A 9 9.05 1.72 -17.41
C PRO A 9 7.73 1.50 -18.15
N LEU A 10 6.61 1.86 -17.52
CA LEU A 10 5.31 1.80 -18.15
C LEU A 10 5.14 2.96 -19.13
N SER A 11 4.59 2.65 -20.31
CA SER A 11 4.19 3.67 -21.28
C SER A 11 3.07 4.54 -20.71
N LYS A 12 3.20 5.87 -20.81
CA LYS A 12 2.15 6.82 -20.40
C LYS A 12 0.81 6.60 -21.12
N ARG A 13 0.83 5.90 -22.25
CA ARG A 13 -0.36 5.58 -23.05
C ARG A 13 -1.08 4.31 -22.55
N SER A 14 -0.41 3.46 -21.78
CA SER A 14 -0.95 2.17 -21.33
C SER A 14 -2.12 2.34 -20.36
N ALA A 15 -2.99 1.34 -20.30
CA ALA A 15 -4.13 1.33 -19.38
C ALA A 15 -3.67 1.30 -17.93
N GLU A 16 -2.62 0.54 -17.61
CA GLU A 16 -2.08 0.45 -16.25
C GLU A 16 -1.51 1.79 -15.78
N TYR A 17 -0.75 2.49 -16.63
CA TYR A 17 -0.23 3.81 -16.28
C TYR A 17 -1.37 4.78 -15.94
N LYS A 18 -2.38 4.86 -16.82
CA LYS A 18 -3.54 5.74 -16.62
C LYS A 18 -4.33 5.38 -15.37
N ARG A 19 -4.49 4.08 -15.07
CA ARG A 19 -5.13 3.58 -13.85
C ARG A 19 -4.39 4.03 -12.60
N ILE A 20 -3.08 3.85 -12.55
CA ILE A 20 -2.26 4.23 -11.38
C ILE A 20 -2.27 5.74 -11.17
N VAL A 21 -2.18 6.53 -12.24
CA VAL A 21 -2.33 8.00 -12.15
C VAL A 21 -3.72 8.39 -11.64
N LYS A 22 -4.80 7.76 -12.14
CA LYS A 22 -6.16 7.98 -11.66
C LYS A 22 -6.29 7.61 -10.18
N TYR A 23 -5.73 6.47 -9.77
CA TYR A 23 -5.75 5.99 -8.40
C TYR A 23 -5.04 6.98 -7.47
N ALA A 24 -3.82 7.42 -7.82
CA ALA A 24 -3.09 8.42 -7.05
C ALA A 24 -3.87 9.74 -6.94
N ARG A 25 -4.37 10.27 -8.07
CA ARG A 25 -5.12 11.53 -8.06
C ARG A 25 -6.39 11.46 -7.21
N ASN A 26 -7.15 10.38 -7.32
CA ASN A 26 -8.45 10.25 -6.66
C ASN A 26 -8.33 9.98 -5.15
N THR A 27 -7.22 9.39 -4.72
CA THR A 27 -7.02 8.94 -3.33
C THR A 27 -6.00 9.79 -2.56
N HIS A 28 -5.78 11.02 -3.04
CA HIS A 28 -5.14 12.06 -2.24
C HIS A 28 -6.14 12.56 -1.20
N ALA A 29 -5.76 12.47 0.07
CA ALA A 29 -6.61 12.80 1.20
C ALA A 29 -6.83 14.31 1.32
N LEU A 30 -8.05 14.71 1.66
CA LEU A 30 -8.38 16.12 1.89
C LEU A 30 -7.64 16.73 3.08
N THR A 31 -7.29 15.94 4.10
CA THR A 31 -6.54 16.42 5.28
C THR A 31 -5.02 16.42 5.07
N HIS A 32 -4.52 15.89 3.94
CA HIS A 32 -3.10 15.90 3.58
C HIS A 32 -2.85 16.96 2.50
N ASP A 33 -3.25 18.19 2.78
CA ASP A 33 -3.29 19.26 1.80
C ASP A 33 -2.02 20.13 1.78
N THR A 34 -1.02 19.84 2.60
CA THR A 34 0.26 20.57 2.63
C THR A 34 1.13 20.34 1.37
N TYR A 35 0.79 19.35 0.56
CA TYR A 35 1.45 19.06 -0.71
C TYR A 35 0.47 18.43 -1.70
N THR A 36 0.85 18.47 -2.99
CA THR A 36 0.26 17.60 -4.02
C THR A 36 1.31 16.61 -4.53
N LEU A 37 0.86 15.53 -5.17
CA LEU A 37 1.74 14.51 -5.73
C LEU A 37 1.76 14.56 -7.26
N GLN A 38 2.94 14.76 -7.82
CA GLN A 38 3.20 14.61 -9.25
C GLN A 38 3.82 13.25 -9.52
N ILE A 39 3.14 12.42 -10.32
CA ILE A 39 3.71 11.14 -10.80
C ILE A 39 4.73 11.43 -11.90
N GLU A 40 5.99 11.05 -11.70
CA GLU A 40 7.06 11.22 -12.70
C GLU A 40 7.20 9.98 -13.59
N ASN A 41 7.36 8.82 -12.94
CA ASN A 41 7.59 7.55 -13.61
C ASN A 41 6.87 6.43 -12.86
N ILE A 42 6.41 5.43 -13.61
CA ILE A 42 5.88 4.18 -13.07
C ILE A 42 6.65 3.06 -13.73
N PHE A 43 7.12 2.12 -12.92
CA PHE A 43 7.79 0.91 -13.37
C PHE A 43 6.96 -0.30 -12.95
N SER A 44 6.74 -1.24 -13.87
CA SER A 44 6.35 -2.59 -13.44
C SER A 44 7.53 -3.22 -12.71
N VAL A 45 7.24 -4.01 -11.69
CA VAL A 45 8.22 -4.70 -10.87
C VAL A 45 7.99 -6.20 -11.01
N ASP A 46 9.05 -6.91 -11.35
CA ASP A 46 9.16 -8.35 -11.24
C ASP A 46 10.40 -8.68 -10.40
N ARG A 47 10.15 -9.18 -9.19
CA ARG A 47 11.18 -9.48 -8.21
C ARG A 47 11.36 -10.98 -8.11
N SER A 48 12.60 -11.44 -8.30
CA SER A 48 12.92 -12.86 -8.34
C SER A 48 12.38 -13.62 -7.11
N GLY A 49 11.64 -14.70 -7.37
CA GLY A 49 11.06 -15.57 -6.35
C GLY A 49 9.80 -15.01 -5.68
N GLU A 50 9.41 -13.76 -5.90
CA GLU A 50 8.27 -13.14 -5.21
C GLU A 50 6.95 -13.71 -5.71
N LEU A 51 6.79 -13.85 -7.02
CA LEU A 51 5.60 -14.43 -7.63
C LEU A 51 5.42 -15.90 -7.21
N GLU A 52 6.50 -16.67 -7.13
CA GLU A 52 6.49 -18.06 -6.69
C GLU A 52 6.08 -18.19 -5.23
N ARG A 53 6.58 -17.30 -4.35
CA ARG A 53 6.15 -17.25 -2.93
C ARG A 53 4.70 -16.82 -2.78
N TYR A 54 4.24 -15.90 -3.64
CA TYR A 54 2.86 -15.40 -3.65
C TYR A 54 1.85 -16.40 -4.23
N ALA A 55 2.31 -17.38 -5.01
CA ALA A 55 1.44 -18.31 -5.74
C ALA A 55 0.44 -19.06 -4.84
N GLU A 56 0.81 -19.40 -3.60
CA GLU A 56 -0.10 -20.03 -2.63
C GLU A 56 -1.26 -19.10 -2.21
N PHE A 57 -1.02 -17.78 -2.21
CA PHE A 57 -1.99 -16.74 -1.82
C PHE A 57 -2.84 -16.23 -2.99
N LYS A 58 -2.51 -16.55 -4.24
CA LYS A 58 -3.39 -16.24 -5.39
C LYS A 58 -4.78 -16.87 -5.27
N LYS A 59 -4.88 -18.03 -4.61
CA LYS A 59 -6.15 -18.72 -4.36
C LYS A 59 -6.96 -18.09 -3.24
N LEU A 60 -6.34 -17.24 -2.41
CA LEU A 60 -7.04 -16.53 -1.35
C LEU A 60 -7.94 -15.47 -1.97
N HIS A 61 -9.16 -15.34 -1.45
CA HIS A 61 -10.10 -14.31 -1.86
C HIS A 61 -9.66 -12.93 -1.37
N ASN A 62 -10.40 -11.90 -1.79
CA ASN A 62 -10.19 -10.51 -1.35
C ASN A 62 -8.74 -10.05 -1.57
N ARG A 63 -8.35 -9.92 -2.84
CA ARG A 63 -7.03 -9.44 -3.24
C ARG A 63 -7.15 -8.00 -3.72
N MET A 64 -6.30 -7.12 -3.19
CA MET A 64 -6.37 -5.68 -3.46
C MET A 64 -5.03 -5.13 -3.90
N LEU A 65 -5.05 -4.15 -4.80
CA LEU A 65 -3.87 -3.36 -5.14
C LEU A 65 -3.78 -2.15 -4.20
N LEU A 66 -2.81 -2.17 -3.28
CA LEU A 66 -2.69 -1.20 -2.20
C LEU A 66 -1.34 -0.47 -2.20
N TRP A 67 -1.36 0.77 -1.70
CA TRP A 67 -0.19 1.62 -1.58
C TRP A 67 0.66 1.25 -0.38
N HIS A 68 1.97 1.35 -0.53
CA HIS A 68 2.95 1.33 0.55
C HIS A 68 3.99 2.41 0.30
N GLY A 69 4.30 3.19 1.33
CA GLY A 69 5.35 4.21 1.29
C GLY A 69 6.40 3.97 2.36
N SER A 70 7.62 4.42 2.08
CA SER A 70 8.76 4.30 2.98
C SER A 70 9.80 5.36 2.59
N ARG A 71 10.71 5.67 3.52
CA ARG A 71 11.87 6.54 3.23
C ARG A 71 12.66 6.02 2.03
N LEU A 72 13.16 6.94 1.21
CA LEU A 72 13.96 6.62 0.03
C LEU A 72 15.17 5.72 0.36
N SER A 73 15.83 5.96 1.49
CA SER A 73 16.97 5.16 1.98
C SER A 73 16.65 3.67 2.17
N ASN A 74 15.38 3.31 2.39
CA ASN A 74 14.97 1.92 2.60
C ASN A 74 14.73 1.16 1.29
N PHE A 75 14.55 1.86 0.16
CA PHE A 75 14.14 1.21 -1.10
C PHE A 75 15.20 0.27 -1.66
N VAL A 76 16.49 0.52 -1.42
CA VAL A 76 17.55 -0.43 -1.80
C VAL A 76 17.34 -1.78 -1.10
N GLY A 77 16.97 -1.77 0.18
CA GLY A 77 16.64 -2.97 0.95
C GLY A 77 15.33 -3.61 0.48
N ILE A 78 14.29 -2.81 0.25
CA ILE A 78 12.97 -3.30 -0.17
C ILE A 78 13.04 -3.94 -1.56
N ILE A 79 13.76 -3.32 -2.50
CA ILE A 79 13.92 -3.87 -3.86
C ILE A 79 14.73 -5.17 -3.85
N SER A 80 15.77 -5.25 -3.00
CA SER A 80 16.64 -6.43 -2.95
C SER A 80 16.02 -7.61 -2.18
N GLN A 81 15.26 -7.34 -1.12
CA GLN A 81 14.79 -8.38 -0.18
C GLN A 81 13.27 -8.50 -0.11
N GLY A 82 12.52 -7.55 -0.66
CA GLY A 82 11.08 -7.39 -0.46
C GLY A 82 10.75 -6.62 0.82
N LEU A 83 9.45 -6.39 1.05
CA LEU A 83 8.95 -5.88 2.32
C LEU A 83 9.13 -6.95 3.41
N ARG A 84 9.53 -6.53 4.60
CA ARG A 84 9.82 -7.41 5.74
C ARG A 84 9.00 -6.98 6.94
N ILE A 85 8.58 -7.96 7.72
CA ILE A 85 8.00 -7.73 9.04
C ILE A 85 9.15 -7.41 9.99
N ALA A 86 8.95 -6.41 10.85
CA ALA A 86 9.94 -6.04 11.85
C ALA A 86 10.27 -7.25 12.76
N PRO A 87 11.54 -7.46 13.12
CA PRO A 87 11.93 -8.61 13.93
C PRO A 87 11.34 -8.51 15.35
N PRO A 88 11.15 -9.62 16.09
CA PRO A 88 10.55 -9.62 17.42
C PRO A 88 11.23 -8.67 18.41
N GLU A 89 12.53 -8.43 18.26
CA GLU A 89 13.37 -7.61 19.14
C GLU A 89 13.26 -6.10 18.86
N SER A 90 12.67 -5.69 17.72
CA SER A 90 12.53 -4.26 17.41
C SER A 90 11.55 -3.56 18.36
N LEU A 91 11.79 -2.27 18.63
CA LEU A 91 10.81 -1.43 19.33
C LEU A 91 9.46 -1.46 18.59
N THR A 92 8.37 -1.49 19.35
CA THR A 92 7.00 -1.58 18.85
C THR A 92 6.33 -0.23 18.62
N SER A 93 7.00 0.87 18.96
CA SER A 93 6.44 2.22 18.86
C SER A 93 6.06 2.56 17.42
N GLY A 94 4.79 2.93 17.20
CA GLY A 94 4.27 3.32 15.89
C GLY A 94 3.49 2.24 15.14
N HIS A 95 3.37 1.02 15.68
CA HIS A 95 2.56 -0.06 15.09
C HIS A 95 1.19 -0.16 15.76
N MET A 96 0.16 0.48 15.18
CA MET A 96 -1.21 0.49 15.73
C MET A 96 -1.82 -0.92 15.86
N PHE A 97 -1.43 -1.87 15.01
CA PHE A 97 -1.99 -3.21 14.94
C PHE A 97 -0.91 -4.31 15.11
N GLY A 98 0.20 -4.01 15.79
CA GLY A 98 1.31 -4.97 15.94
C GLY A 98 2.24 -5.06 14.73
N LYS A 99 3.20 -5.97 14.79
CA LYS A 99 4.27 -6.10 13.78
C LYS A 99 3.74 -6.81 12.53
N GLY A 100 3.50 -6.04 11.48
CA GLY A 100 3.07 -6.53 10.17
C GLY A 100 3.55 -5.61 9.05
N ILE A 101 3.18 -5.94 7.81
CA ILE A 101 3.38 -5.03 6.67
C ILE A 101 2.11 -4.23 6.48
N TYR A 102 2.24 -2.91 6.55
CA TYR A 102 1.13 -1.96 6.49
C TYR A 102 0.97 -1.42 5.07
N PHE A 103 -0.28 -1.34 4.63
CA PHE A 103 -0.70 -0.77 3.37
C PHE A 103 -1.87 0.18 3.57
N ALA A 104 -2.09 1.08 2.59
CA ALA A 104 -3.24 1.97 2.56
C ALA A 104 -3.90 1.96 1.18
N ASP A 105 -5.19 2.25 1.15
CA ASP A 105 -5.97 2.51 -0.07
C ASP A 105 -5.93 4.00 -0.47
N MET A 106 -5.35 4.85 0.38
CA MET A 106 -5.12 6.27 0.13
C MET A 106 -3.65 6.56 -0.17
N VAL A 107 -3.35 7.10 -1.36
CA VAL A 107 -1.95 7.35 -1.78
C VAL A 107 -1.23 8.29 -0.83
N SER A 108 -1.88 9.37 -0.41
CA SER A 108 -1.27 10.41 0.44
C SER A 108 -0.92 9.89 1.84
N LYS A 109 -1.69 8.94 2.37
CA LYS A 109 -1.39 8.28 3.64
C LYS A 109 -0.09 7.50 3.56
N SER A 110 0.09 6.73 2.48
CA SER A 110 1.36 6.04 2.20
C SER A 110 2.49 7.04 1.91
N ALA A 111 2.20 8.11 1.16
CA ALA A 111 3.19 9.13 0.79
C ALA A 111 3.82 9.85 1.99
N ASN A 112 3.09 10.03 3.10
CA ASN A 112 3.66 10.60 4.32
C ASN A 112 4.83 9.77 4.89
N TYR A 113 4.88 8.46 4.63
CA TYR A 113 6.01 7.59 5.03
C TYR A 113 7.26 7.76 4.15
N CYS A 114 7.18 8.50 3.04
CA CYS A 114 8.35 8.84 2.24
C CYS A 114 9.29 9.83 2.96
N ASN A 115 8.76 10.61 3.92
CA ASN A 115 9.48 11.68 4.61
C ASN A 115 10.15 12.69 3.64
N ALA A 116 9.52 12.98 2.50
CA ALA A 116 9.99 14.00 1.57
C ALA A 116 9.93 15.39 2.22
N THR A 117 10.78 16.30 1.76
CA THR A 117 10.86 17.69 2.25
C THR A 117 10.95 18.66 1.08
N PRO A 118 10.75 19.98 1.27
CA PRO A 118 10.96 20.95 0.19
C PRO A 118 12.38 20.90 -0.41
N ALA A 119 13.39 20.56 0.39
CA ALA A 119 14.78 20.42 -0.05
C ALA A 119 15.05 19.10 -0.79
N ASP A 120 14.33 18.03 -0.44
CA ASP A 120 14.37 16.73 -1.12
C ASP A 120 12.94 16.24 -1.41
N PRO A 121 12.32 16.72 -2.50
CA PRO A 121 10.90 16.52 -2.77
C PRO A 121 10.61 15.20 -3.49
N TYR A 122 11.60 14.32 -3.67
CA TYR A 122 11.41 13.08 -4.42
C TYR A 122 11.10 11.93 -3.48
N GLY A 123 10.14 11.09 -3.89
CA GLY A 123 9.79 9.89 -3.14
C GLY A 123 9.51 8.70 -4.06
N LEU A 124 9.51 7.53 -3.44
CA LEU A 124 9.11 6.29 -4.07
C LEU A 124 7.93 5.69 -3.31
N LEU A 125 6.96 5.22 -4.06
CA LEU A 125 5.79 4.51 -3.57
C LEU A 125 5.72 3.14 -4.25
N LEU A 126 5.20 2.15 -3.54
CA LEU A 126 4.89 0.84 -4.08
C LEU A 126 3.39 0.68 -4.22
N LEU A 127 2.99 -0.05 -5.26
CA LEU A 127 1.70 -0.71 -5.34
C LEU A 127 1.91 -2.20 -5.29
N CYS A 128 1.30 -2.84 -4.30
CA CYS A 128 1.42 -4.28 -4.07
C CYS A 128 0.06 -4.93 -4.24
N GLU A 129 0.03 -6.09 -4.90
CA GLU A 129 -1.12 -6.99 -4.88
C GLU A 129 -1.09 -7.73 -3.54
N VAL A 130 -2.07 -7.46 -2.68
CA VAL A 130 -2.12 -7.96 -1.30
C VAL A 130 -3.31 -8.91 -1.17
N ALA A 131 -3.04 -10.15 -0.80
CA ALA A 131 -4.05 -11.16 -0.51
C ALA A 131 -4.53 -11.03 0.94
N LEU A 132 -5.67 -10.37 1.13
CA LEU A 132 -6.20 -10.02 2.45
C LEU A 132 -7.05 -11.13 3.05
N GLY A 133 -7.76 -11.92 2.21
CA GLY A 133 -8.69 -12.94 2.68
C GLY A 133 -9.73 -12.36 3.65
N ASP A 134 -10.10 -13.16 4.65
CA ASP A 134 -10.94 -12.70 5.76
C ASP A 134 -10.18 -11.76 6.70
N MET A 135 -10.59 -10.50 6.69
CA MET A 135 -10.00 -9.43 7.49
C MET A 135 -10.57 -9.41 8.92
N TYR A 136 -9.74 -9.12 9.90
CA TYR A 136 -10.16 -8.70 11.23
C TYR A 136 -10.28 -7.17 11.26
N GLU A 137 -11.50 -6.66 11.42
CA GLU A 137 -11.78 -5.23 11.31
C GLU A 137 -11.77 -4.57 12.68
N LEU A 138 -11.06 -3.44 12.79
CA LEU A 138 -10.84 -2.71 14.04
C LEU A 138 -11.03 -1.21 13.82
N THR A 139 -11.71 -0.52 14.74
CA THR A 139 -11.89 0.94 14.74
C THR A 139 -10.90 1.68 15.64
N GLU A 140 -10.15 0.92 16.45
CA GLU A 140 -9.18 1.42 17.43
C GLU A 140 -7.91 0.58 17.38
N SER A 141 -6.79 1.14 17.85
CA SER A 141 -5.52 0.41 17.88
C SER A 141 -5.58 -0.78 18.83
N GLU A 142 -5.12 -1.94 18.37
CA GLU A 142 -4.98 -3.14 19.17
C GLU A 142 -3.65 -3.82 18.85
N PHE A 143 -2.76 -3.95 19.84
CA PHE A 143 -1.46 -4.56 19.61
C PHE A 143 -1.58 -6.08 19.49
N LEU A 144 -1.74 -6.57 18.26
CA LEU A 144 -1.90 -7.99 17.97
C LEU A 144 -0.56 -8.71 17.89
N THR A 145 -0.43 -9.80 18.64
CA THR A 145 0.66 -10.78 18.52
C THR A 145 0.26 -12.00 17.69
N LYS A 146 -1.06 -12.24 17.55
CA LYS A 146 -1.64 -13.32 16.76
C LYS A 146 -3.01 -12.92 16.24
N LEU A 147 -3.32 -13.31 15.01
CA LEU A 147 -4.65 -13.11 14.42
C LEU A 147 -5.70 -14.02 15.08
N PRO A 148 -6.96 -13.56 15.21
CA PRO A 148 -8.07 -14.43 15.54
C PRO A 148 -8.20 -15.60 14.55
N ARG A 149 -8.76 -16.72 15.01
CA ARG A 149 -8.91 -17.92 14.17
C ARG A 149 -9.73 -17.60 12.92
N GLY A 150 -9.23 -18.05 11.77
CA GLY A 150 -9.90 -17.85 10.47
C GLY A 150 -9.68 -16.47 9.86
N LYS A 151 -8.89 -15.59 10.49
CA LYS A 151 -8.50 -14.30 9.92
C LYS A 151 -7.11 -14.39 9.29
N HIS A 152 -6.94 -13.68 8.18
CA HIS A 152 -5.71 -13.69 7.37
C HIS A 152 -4.99 -12.35 7.38
N SER A 153 -5.69 -11.27 7.72
CA SER A 153 -5.16 -9.90 7.77
C SER A 153 -5.99 -9.05 8.72
N VAL A 154 -5.54 -7.82 8.98
CA VAL A 154 -6.28 -6.81 9.74
C VAL A 154 -6.64 -5.65 8.83
N LYS A 155 -7.81 -5.07 9.07
CA LYS A 155 -8.24 -3.82 8.47
C LYS A 155 -8.55 -2.81 9.57
N GLY A 156 -7.73 -1.77 9.67
CA GLY A 156 -8.08 -0.58 10.43
C GLY A 156 -9.14 0.20 9.66
N LEU A 157 -10.32 0.38 10.24
CA LEU A 157 -11.46 1.04 9.62
C LEU A 157 -11.34 2.55 9.77
N GLY A 158 -11.08 3.27 8.69
CA GLY A 158 -10.97 4.72 8.68
C GLY A 158 -12.28 5.44 8.39
N MET A 159 -12.40 6.68 8.88
CA MET A 159 -13.56 7.54 8.61
C MET A 159 -13.68 7.98 7.14
N ASN A 160 -12.57 8.01 6.39
CA ASN A 160 -12.55 8.36 4.97
C ASN A 160 -11.97 7.21 4.14
N VAL A 161 -12.63 6.89 3.03
CA VAL A 161 -12.31 5.75 2.17
C VAL A 161 -12.44 6.14 0.69
N PRO A 162 -11.77 5.45 -0.24
CA PRO A 162 -12.11 5.55 -1.65
C PRO A 162 -13.56 5.08 -1.88
N ASN A 163 -14.31 5.76 -2.74
CA ASN A 163 -15.70 5.41 -3.03
C ASN A 163 -15.82 3.94 -3.51
N PRO A 164 -16.50 3.06 -2.76
CA PRO A 164 -16.59 1.64 -3.09
C PRO A 164 -17.39 1.36 -4.38
N ALA A 165 -18.22 2.29 -4.84
CA ALA A 165 -18.93 2.18 -6.11
C ALA A 165 -18.04 2.51 -7.34
N GLN A 166 -16.80 2.97 -7.12
CA GLN A 166 -15.86 3.38 -8.17
C GLN A 166 -14.59 2.52 -8.19
N VAL A 167 -14.68 1.28 -7.71
CA VAL A 167 -13.61 0.30 -7.81
C VAL A 167 -13.40 -0.15 -9.25
N GLU A 168 -12.17 -0.54 -9.58
CA GLU A 168 -11.88 -1.26 -10.82
C GLU A 168 -11.41 -2.67 -10.46
N ILE A 169 -11.85 -3.67 -11.22
CA ILE A 169 -11.38 -5.05 -11.09
C ILE A 169 -10.42 -5.32 -12.24
N ILE A 170 -9.21 -5.74 -11.92
CA ILE A 170 -8.17 -6.09 -12.90
C ILE A 170 -7.96 -7.61 -12.91
N ASP A 171 -6.91 -8.07 -13.60
CA ASP A 171 -6.56 -9.47 -13.80
C ASP A 171 -6.80 -10.34 -12.55
N ASP A 172 -7.39 -11.51 -12.76
CA ASP A 172 -7.64 -12.53 -11.71
C ASP A 172 -8.58 -12.06 -10.58
N GLY A 173 -9.30 -10.95 -10.76
CA GLY A 173 -10.27 -10.44 -9.77
C GLY A 173 -9.66 -9.52 -8.70
N VAL A 174 -8.45 -9.01 -8.92
CA VAL A 174 -7.81 -8.06 -8.00
C VAL A 174 -8.57 -6.73 -8.02
N VAL A 175 -8.92 -6.24 -6.83
CA VAL A 175 -9.65 -4.98 -6.65
C VAL A 175 -8.67 -3.80 -6.56
N VAL A 176 -8.93 -2.75 -7.33
CA VAL A 176 -8.21 -1.46 -7.28
C VAL A 176 -9.17 -0.39 -6.75
N PRO A 177 -9.04 0.04 -5.48
CA PRO A 177 -9.96 0.99 -4.86
C PRO A 177 -9.64 2.43 -5.26
N LEU A 178 -9.82 2.75 -6.54
CA LEU A 178 -9.42 4.03 -7.15
C LEU A 178 -10.51 5.10 -7.17
N GLY A 179 -11.58 4.92 -6.40
CA GLY A 179 -12.65 5.88 -6.23
C GLY A 179 -12.17 7.18 -5.60
N LYS A 180 -12.92 8.28 -5.81
CA LYS A 180 -12.65 9.52 -5.07
C LYS A 180 -12.89 9.30 -3.57
N ALA A 181 -12.14 10.00 -2.72
CA ALA A 181 -12.35 9.96 -1.29
C ALA A 181 -13.79 10.38 -0.91
N VAL A 182 -14.42 9.59 -0.03
CA VAL A 182 -15.74 9.82 0.56
C VAL A 182 -15.70 9.48 2.05
N GLN A 183 -16.69 9.97 2.80
CA GLN A 183 -16.89 9.50 4.16
C GLN A 183 -17.36 8.04 4.16
N SER A 184 -16.80 7.25 5.08
CA SER A 184 -17.24 5.89 5.35
C SER A 184 -18.57 5.88 6.10
N ASN A 185 -19.16 4.70 6.26
CA ASN A 185 -20.30 4.45 7.15
C ASN A 185 -19.90 4.25 8.62
N ILE A 186 -18.61 4.37 8.96
CA ILE A 186 -18.09 4.19 10.31
C ILE A 186 -18.29 5.49 11.09
N LYS A 187 -19.11 5.43 12.15
CA LYS A 187 -19.48 6.61 12.97
C LYS A 187 -18.38 7.02 13.93
N GLU A 188 -17.68 6.05 14.52
CA GLU A 188 -16.65 6.27 15.54
C GLU A 188 -15.42 5.43 15.18
N SER A 189 -14.30 6.10 14.91
CA SER A 189 -13.01 5.47 14.65
C SER A 189 -11.88 6.41 15.04
N HIS A 190 -10.81 5.83 15.60
CA HIS A 190 -9.56 6.56 15.86
C HIS A 190 -8.70 6.74 14.60
N LEU A 191 -9.14 6.21 13.46
CA LEU A 191 -8.43 6.27 12.18
C LEU A 191 -9.12 7.21 11.20
N GLN A 192 -8.36 8.13 10.62
CA GLN A 192 -8.86 9.02 9.56
C GLN A 192 -9.06 8.31 8.22
N TYR A 193 -8.25 7.29 7.94
CA TYR A 193 -8.20 6.52 6.68
C TYR A 193 -7.90 5.06 6.98
N ASN A 194 -8.31 4.16 6.10
CA ASN A 194 -8.09 2.74 6.28
C ASN A 194 -6.60 2.37 6.41
N GLU A 195 -6.35 1.23 7.04
CA GLU A 195 -5.09 0.48 6.97
C GLU A 195 -5.36 -0.98 6.70
N TYR A 196 -4.45 -1.62 5.98
CA TYR A 196 -4.50 -3.05 5.71
C TYR A 196 -3.17 -3.66 6.13
N ILE A 197 -3.22 -4.67 6.99
CA ILE A 197 -2.03 -5.24 7.61
C ILE A 197 -2.01 -6.74 7.38
N ILE A 198 -0.90 -7.22 6.80
CA ILE A 198 -0.61 -8.65 6.68
C ILE A 198 0.52 -9.04 7.64
N TYR A 199 0.44 -10.28 8.13
CA TYR A 199 1.40 -10.84 9.09
C TYR A 199 2.22 -12.00 8.49
N ASN A 200 2.07 -12.23 7.19
CA ASN A 200 2.92 -13.13 6.41
C ASN A 200 3.41 -12.40 5.16
N VAL A 201 4.74 -12.27 5.02
CA VAL A 201 5.39 -11.57 3.89
C VAL A 201 5.00 -12.14 2.52
N LYS A 202 4.57 -13.41 2.46
CA LYS A 202 4.16 -14.08 1.23
C LYS A 202 2.75 -13.67 0.76
N GLN A 203 1.96 -12.97 1.59
CA GLN A 203 0.63 -12.47 1.22
C GLN A 203 0.66 -11.28 0.27
N MET A 204 1.83 -10.85 -0.20
CA MET A 204 1.92 -9.73 -1.14
C MET A 204 2.92 -9.98 -2.25
N ASN A 205 2.67 -9.31 -3.37
CA ASN A 205 3.54 -9.25 -4.54
C ASN A 205 3.67 -7.79 -4.98
N ILE A 206 4.90 -7.27 -5.10
CA ILE A 206 5.14 -5.90 -5.52
C ILE A 206 4.91 -5.83 -7.03
N LYS A 207 3.90 -5.04 -7.44
CA LYS A 207 3.52 -4.93 -8.86
C LYS A 207 4.14 -3.72 -9.53
N TYR A 208 4.21 -2.60 -8.81
CA TYR A 208 4.68 -1.35 -9.38
C TYR A 208 5.53 -0.54 -8.39
N LEU A 209 6.53 0.13 -8.93
CA LEU A 209 7.30 1.18 -8.28
C LEU A 209 6.93 2.52 -8.92
N VAL A 210 6.50 3.48 -8.12
CA VAL A 210 6.00 4.78 -8.55
C VAL A 210 6.92 5.87 -8.02
N LYS A 211 7.62 6.54 -8.94
CA LYS A 211 8.41 7.72 -8.61
C LYS A 211 7.51 8.94 -8.59
N VAL A 212 7.52 9.65 -7.46
CA VAL A 212 6.69 10.84 -7.25
C VAL A 212 7.56 12.03 -6.87
N LYS A 213 7.10 13.21 -7.24
CA LYS A 213 7.59 14.49 -6.73
C LYS A 213 6.50 15.13 -5.88
N PHE A 214 6.83 15.44 -4.64
CA PHE A 214 6.00 16.20 -3.72
C PHE A 214 6.09 17.68 -4.09
N GLN A 215 4.94 18.28 -4.37
CA GLN A 215 4.82 19.72 -4.61
C GLN A 215 4.25 20.34 -3.35
N PHE A 216 5.14 20.73 -2.43
CA PHE A 216 4.78 21.44 -1.20
C PHE A 216 4.18 22.81 -1.54
N LYS A 217 3.18 23.22 -0.75
CA LYS A 217 2.57 24.55 -0.83
C LYS A 217 3.47 25.63 -0.23
#